data_AF-A0A378IC31-F1
#
_entry.id   AF-A0A378IC31-F1
#
_cell.length_a   1.000
_cell.length_b   1.000
_cell.length_c   1.000
_cell.angle_alpha   90.00
_cell.angle_beta   90.00
_cell.angle_gamma   90.00
#
_symmetry.space_group_name_H-M   'P 1'
#
loop_
_entity.id
_entity.type
_entity.pdbx_description
1 polymer ?
#
loop_
_entity_poly.entity_id
_entity_poly.type
_entity_poly.pdbx_seq_one_letter_code
_entity_poly.pdbx_strand_id
1 'polypeptide(L)'
;MNPPNLFENGLFDVEHALGMYATSYSTMPAEFLYNKEALKPLMRVIDKCHIYIIGFQPKIDFLGAKQHFTKISLTFSILGNEYTIENNVPEGMKINQDKELYLTDEQGKKYYLDSSAIQNHLSRESNAVNFEVKYIGQAFGKDGSRNVLDRLLRHETLQKISLQGLPDGY
;
A
#
# COMPACT_ATOMS: atom_id res chain seq x y z
N MET A 1 29.13 32.72 22.58
CA MET A 1 28.50 31.42 22.36
C MET A 1 27.01 31.67 22.19
N ASN A 2 26.47 31.45 20.99
CA ASN A 2 25.01 31.49 20.77
C ASN A 2 24.41 30.19 21.31
N PRO A 3 23.22 30.21 21.93
CA PRO A 3 22.55 28.98 22.35
C PRO A 3 22.17 28.15 21.12
N PRO A 4 22.25 26.81 21.19
CA PRO A 4 21.87 25.94 20.08
C PRO A 4 20.36 26.08 19.81
N ASN A 5 20.04 26.14 18.52
CA ASN A 5 18.70 26.38 17.99
C ASN A 5 17.81 25.17 18.32
N LEU A 6 16.79 25.35 19.16
CA LEU A 6 15.92 24.30 19.70
C LEU A 6 15.00 23.64 18.64
N PHE A 7 15.11 24.02 17.36
CA PHE A 7 14.15 23.68 16.31
C PHE A 7 14.75 22.91 15.11
N GLU A 8 16.01 22.51 15.11
CA GLU A 8 16.61 21.77 13.99
C GLU A 8 16.20 20.28 13.91
N ASN A 9 15.59 19.72 14.97
CA ASN A 9 15.24 18.29 15.04
C ASN A 9 13.75 17.95 14.82
N GLY A 10 12.87 18.95 14.63
CA GLY A 10 11.43 18.72 14.58
C GLY A 10 10.92 17.97 13.34
N LEU A 11 11.71 17.88 12.27
CA LEU A 11 11.32 17.14 11.05
C LEU A 11 11.42 15.63 11.23
N PHE A 12 12.42 15.14 11.97
CA PHE A 12 12.63 13.70 12.18
C PHE A 12 11.73 13.11 13.26
N ASP A 13 11.27 13.92 14.22
CA ASP A 13 10.34 13.48 15.27
C ASP A 13 8.93 13.14 14.72
N VAL A 14 8.49 13.80 13.65
CA VAL A 14 7.17 13.51 13.04
C VAL A 14 7.18 12.18 12.29
N GLU A 15 8.28 11.87 11.59
CA GLU A 15 8.48 10.58 10.92
C GLU A 15 8.58 9.43 11.93
N HIS A 16 9.29 9.65 13.04
CA HIS A 16 9.35 8.69 14.15
C HIS A 16 7.99 8.52 14.85
N ALA A 17 7.18 9.58 14.97
CA ALA A 17 5.86 9.52 15.59
C ALA A 17 4.81 8.80 14.75
N LEU A 18 4.85 8.89 13.42
CA LEU A 18 4.04 8.04 12.53
C LEU A 18 4.53 6.59 12.52
N GLY A 19 5.82 6.36 12.76
CA GLY A 19 6.39 5.04 13.03
C GLY A 19 6.01 4.44 14.39
N MET A 20 5.58 5.26 15.36
CA MET A 20 5.07 4.81 16.65
C MET A 20 3.61 4.35 16.54
N TYR A 21 3.42 3.13 16.05
CA TYR A 21 2.24 2.29 16.29
C TYR A 21 0.89 2.81 15.76
N ALA A 22 0.75 2.89 14.44
CA ALA A 22 -0.57 2.67 13.82
C ALA A 22 -0.98 1.19 14.00
N THR A 23 -1.50 0.83 15.18
CA THR A 23 -1.98 -0.54 15.48
C THR A 23 -3.21 -0.96 14.67
N SER A 24 -3.83 -0.02 13.97
CA SER A 24 -5.00 -0.23 13.13
C SER A 24 -5.04 0.85 12.05
N TYR A 25 -4.85 0.43 10.80
CA TYR A 25 -4.97 1.28 9.61
C TYR A 25 -5.70 0.50 8.51
N SER A 26 -6.18 1.23 7.51
CA SER A 26 -6.78 0.63 6.32
C SER A 26 -6.33 1.40 5.09
N THR A 27 -5.95 0.66 4.05
CA THR A 27 -5.61 1.18 2.72
C THR A 27 -6.70 0.75 1.75
N MET A 28 -7.20 1.67 0.93
CA MET A 28 -8.22 1.36 -0.07
C MET A 28 -8.09 2.29 -1.27
N PRO A 29 -8.45 1.84 -2.48
CA PRO A 29 -8.61 2.72 -3.63
C PRO A 29 -9.63 3.83 -3.33
N ALA A 30 -9.41 5.03 -3.87
CA ALA A 30 -10.31 6.17 -3.66
C ALA A 30 -11.76 5.89 -4.07
N GLU A 31 -11.96 5.12 -5.15
CA GLU A 31 -13.28 4.69 -5.64
C GLU A 31 -14.07 3.86 -4.60
N PHE A 32 -13.39 3.13 -3.71
CA PHE A 32 -14.05 2.31 -2.70
C PHE A 32 -14.75 3.15 -1.64
N LEU A 33 -14.38 4.43 -1.46
CA LEU A 33 -15.07 5.35 -0.57
C LEU A 33 -16.57 5.49 -0.90
N TYR A 34 -16.95 5.27 -2.17
CA TYR A 34 -18.32 5.39 -2.63
C TYR A 34 -19.08 4.04 -2.63
N ASN A 35 -18.38 2.92 -2.41
CA ASN A 35 -18.97 1.59 -2.38
C ASN A 35 -19.16 1.10 -0.93
N LYS A 36 -20.38 1.30 -0.41
CA LYS A 36 -20.72 0.91 0.97
C LYS A 36 -20.49 -0.58 1.26
N GLU A 37 -20.69 -1.47 0.29
CA GLU A 37 -20.48 -2.91 0.50
C GLU A 37 -19.00 -3.25 0.63
N ALA A 38 -18.14 -2.61 -0.16
CA ALA A 38 -16.69 -2.78 -0.07
C ALA A 38 -16.10 -2.24 1.24
N LEU A 39 -16.73 -1.23 1.85
CA LEU A 39 -16.28 -0.63 3.12
C LEU A 39 -16.67 -1.44 4.35
N LYS A 40 -17.75 -2.23 4.30
CA LYS A 40 -18.28 -2.98 5.47
C LYS A 40 -17.21 -3.76 6.26
N PRO A 41 -16.31 -4.53 5.61
CA PRO A 41 -15.29 -5.29 6.34
C PRO A 41 -14.28 -4.39 7.07
N LEU A 42 -14.10 -3.16 6.60
CA LEU A 42 -13.09 -2.22 7.06
C LEU A 42 -13.64 -1.23 8.11
N MET A 43 -14.96 -1.09 8.22
CA MET A 43 -15.61 -0.10 9.10
C MET A 43 -15.12 -0.15 10.55
N ARG A 44 -14.92 -1.36 11.09
CA ARG A 44 -14.40 -1.54 12.47
C ARG A 44 -13.05 -0.86 12.71
N VAL A 45 -12.23 -0.76 11.66
CA VAL A 45 -10.93 -0.08 11.67
C VAL A 45 -11.11 1.40 11.33
N ILE A 46 -11.85 1.72 10.26
CA ILE A 46 -12.08 3.09 9.78
C ILE A 46 -12.67 3.99 10.87
N ASP A 47 -13.62 3.47 11.66
CA ASP A 47 -14.27 4.23 12.75
C ASP A 47 -13.30 4.66 13.86
N LYS A 48 -12.12 4.04 13.93
CA LYS A 48 -11.06 4.38 14.90
C LYS A 48 -9.95 5.24 14.29
N CYS A 49 -9.97 5.44 12.98
CA CYS A 49 -8.99 6.28 12.31
C CYS A 49 -9.34 7.74 12.57
N HIS A 50 -8.32 8.55 12.87
CA HIS A 50 -8.43 9.99 13.06
C HIS A 50 -7.52 10.79 12.14
N ILE A 51 -6.62 10.11 11.43
CA ILE A 51 -5.72 10.66 10.43
C ILE A 51 -6.02 9.95 9.11
N TYR A 52 -6.03 10.69 8.02
CA TYR A 52 -6.13 10.13 6.68
C TYR A 52 -5.08 10.73 5.77
N ILE A 53 -4.62 9.90 4.84
CA ILE A 53 -3.61 10.24 3.87
C ILE A 53 -4.22 9.96 2.49
N ILE A 54 -4.13 10.93 1.59
CA ILE A 54 -4.53 10.83 0.19
C ILE A 54 -3.27 10.99 -0.64
N GLY A 55 -3.09 10.11 -1.63
CA GLY A 55 -1.92 10.11 -2.47
C GLY A 55 -2.08 9.17 -3.65
N PHE A 56 -1.04 9.13 -4.48
CA PHE A 56 -0.97 8.24 -5.63
C PHE A 56 -0.02 7.09 -5.35
N GLN A 57 -0.42 5.88 -5.74
CA GLN A 57 0.44 4.71 -5.73
C GLN A 57 0.56 4.24 -7.18
N PRO A 58 1.77 3.97 -7.68
CA PRO A 58 1.92 3.48 -9.03
C PRO A 58 1.25 2.10 -9.17
N LYS A 59 0.65 1.88 -10.32
CA LYS A 59 0.11 0.57 -10.71
C LYS A 59 1.26 -0.41 -10.87
N ILE A 60 1.07 -1.59 -10.28
CA ILE A 60 2.03 -2.70 -10.36
C ILE A 60 1.39 -3.76 -11.24
N ASP A 61 1.90 -3.92 -12.45
CA ASP A 61 1.43 -4.92 -13.39
C ASP A 61 2.33 -6.15 -13.34
N PHE A 62 1.77 -7.31 -13.03
CA PHE A 62 2.53 -8.57 -13.03
C PHE A 62 2.75 -9.05 -14.48
N LEU A 63 4.01 -9.24 -14.87
CA LEU A 63 4.38 -9.66 -16.22
C LEU A 63 4.59 -11.17 -16.33
N GLY A 64 5.06 -11.82 -15.25
CA GLY A 64 5.18 -13.27 -15.22
C GLY A 64 6.14 -13.78 -14.16
N ALA A 65 6.13 -15.10 -13.98
CA ALA A 65 7.03 -15.79 -13.08
C ALA A 65 7.86 -16.84 -13.79
N LYS A 66 9.11 -17.00 -13.34
CA LYS A 66 10.01 -18.07 -13.77
C LYS A 66 10.55 -18.77 -12.54
N GLN A 67 10.75 -20.08 -12.65
CA GLN A 67 11.39 -20.86 -11.61
C GLN A 67 12.58 -21.63 -12.17
N HIS A 68 13.68 -21.60 -11.44
CA HIS A 68 14.89 -22.37 -11.70
C HIS A 68 15.33 -23.04 -10.39
N PHE A 69 15.10 -24.36 -10.29
CA PHE A 69 15.23 -25.12 -9.05
C PHE A 69 14.42 -24.50 -7.90
N THR A 70 15.10 -24.08 -6.83
CA THR A 70 14.50 -23.46 -5.65
C THR A 70 14.35 -21.95 -5.79
N LYS A 71 14.81 -21.34 -6.88
CA LYS A 71 14.75 -19.89 -7.09
C LYS A 71 13.57 -19.51 -7.98
N ILE A 72 12.78 -18.56 -7.53
CA ILE A 72 11.66 -17.98 -8.28
C ILE A 72 11.95 -16.52 -8.57
N SER A 73 11.82 -16.14 -9.84
CA SER A 73 11.90 -14.77 -10.32
C SER A 73 10.51 -14.29 -10.70
N LEU A 74 10.06 -13.19 -10.10
CA LEU A 74 8.78 -12.54 -10.38
C LEU A 74 9.05 -11.20 -11.07
N THR A 75 8.51 -11.01 -12.26
CA THR A 75 8.72 -9.80 -13.06
C THR A 75 7.46 -8.93 -13.07
N PHE A 76 7.63 -7.63 -12.89
CA PHE A 76 6.59 -6.62 -12.80
C PHE A 76 6.89 -5.41 -13.68
N SER A 77 5.86 -4.73 -14.20
CA SER A 77 5.95 -3.41 -14.81
C SER A 77 5.43 -2.37 -13.83
N ILE A 78 6.22 -1.33 -13.57
CA ILE A 78 5.85 -0.18 -12.75
C ILE A 78 6.27 1.08 -13.50
N LEU A 79 5.30 1.95 -13.81
CA LEU A 79 5.53 3.20 -14.56
C LEU A 79 6.31 2.97 -15.86
N GLY A 80 6.02 1.87 -16.57
CA GLY A 80 6.65 1.51 -17.84
C GLY A 80 8.06 0.88 -17.72
N ASN A 81 8.57 0.68 -16.50
CA ASN A 81 9.86 0.02 -16.26
C ASN A 81 9.65 -1.40 -15.72
N GLU A 82 10.48 -2.34 -16.16
CA GLU A 82 10.45 -3.72 -15.67
C GLU A 82 11.34 -3.92 -14.44
N TYR A 83 10.80 -4.59 -13.43
CA TYR A 83 11.49 -4.96 -12.20
C TYR A 83 11.35 -6.45 -11.94
N THR A 84 12.43 -7.10 -11.52
CA THR A 84 12.41 -8.51 -11.15
C THR A 84 12.86 -8.68 -9.71
N ILE A 85 12.05 -9.35 -8.90
CA ILE A 85 12.43 -9.79 -7.55
C ILE A 85 12.64 -11.30 -7.55
N GLU A 86 13.55 -11.76 -6.70
CA GLU A 86 13.90 -13.17 -6.60
C GLU A 86 13.64 -13.69 -5.19
N ASN A 87 12.94 -14.83 -5.08
CA ASN A 87 12.63 -15.47 -3.82
C ASN A 87 13.04 -16.94 -3.87
N ASN A 88 13.50 -17.47 -2.74
CA ASN A 88 13.73 -18.90 -2.61
C ASN A 88 12.46 -19.59 -2.13
N VAL A 89 12.15 -20.73 -2.72
CA VAL A 89 11.09 -21.63 -2.26
C VAL A 89 11.69 -22.95 -1.78
N PRO A 90 11.01 -23.65 -0.86
CA PRO A 90 11.37 -25.00 -0.47
C PRO A 90 11.53 -25.94 -1.67
N GLU A 91 12.44 -26.91 -1.54
CA GLU A 91 12.60 -27.97 -2.53
C GLU A 91 11.29 -28.76 -2.72
N GLY A 92 11.04 -29.23 -3.95
CA GLY A 92 9.80 -29.91 -4.31
C GLY A 92 8.62 -28.99 -4.63
N MET A 93 8.70 -27.68 -4.33
CA MET A 93 7.65 -26.73 -4.71
C MET A 93 7.76 -26.28 -6.16
N LYS A 94 6.60 -26.09 -6.82
CA LYS A 94 6.50 -25.60 -8.20
C LYS A 94 5.58 -24.39 -8.32
N ILE A 95 6.01 -23.38 -9.08
CA ILE A 95 5.18 -22.23 -9.43
C ILE A 95 4.23 -22.56 -10.57
N ASN A 96 2.99 -22.10 -10.42
CA ASN A 96 1.93 -22.21 -11.41
C ASN A 96 1.33 -20.83 -11.65
N GLN A 97 1.09 -20.52 -12.91
CA GLN A 97 0.54 -19.25 -13.36
C GLN A 97 -0.63 -19.55 -14.31
N ASP A 98 -1.79 -19.84 -13.71
CA ASP A 98 -3.05 -20.00 -14.46
C ASP A 98 -3.79 -18.65 -14.48
N LYS A 99 -4.86 -18.53 -13.68
CA LYS A 99 -5.57 -17.27 -13.42
C LYS A 99 -4.95 -16.46 -12.28
N GLU A 100 -4.27 -17.14 -11.37
CA GLU A 100 -3.62 -16.58 -10.20
C GLU A 100 -2.24 -17.24 -10.05
N LEU A 101 -1.33 -16.56 -9.36
CA LEU A 101 -0.01 -17.06 -9.07
C LEU A 101 -0.03 -17.89 -7.77
N TYR A 102 0.37 -19.15 -7.84
CA TYR A 102 0.41 -20.03 -6.68
C TYR A 102 1.55 -21.06 -6.76
N LEU A 103 1.95 -21.57 -5.60
CA LEU A 103 2.89 -22.68 -5.46
C LEU A 103 2.12 -23.98 -5.20
N THR A 104 2.65 -25.09 -5.70
CA THR A 104 2.19 -26.44 -5.36
C THR A 104 3.31 -27.25 -4.75
N ASP A 105 3.05 -27.97 -3.66
CA ASP A 105 3.99 -28.98 -3.14
C ASP A 105 3.85 -30.33 -3.88
N GLU A 106 4.68 -31.31 -3.51
CA GLU A 106 4.69 -32.65 -4.11
C GLU A 106 3.37 -33.42 -3.92
N GLN A 107 2.56 -33.02 -2.94
CA GLN A 107 1.25 -33.60 -2.63
C GLN A 107 0.13 -32.89 -3.40
N GLY A 108 0.45 -31.87 -4.20
CA GLY A 108 -0.48 -31.06 -4.97
C GLY A 108 -1.23 -30.00 -4.15
N LYS A 109 -0.81 -29.74 -2.90
CA LYS A 109 -1.43 -28.71 -2.07
C LYS A 109 -0.99 -27.32 -2.56
N LYS A 110 -1.97 -26.40 -2.65
CA LYS A 110 -1.78 -25.04 -3.16
C LYS A 110 -1.43 -24.05 -2.05
N TYR A 111 -0.48 -23.16 -2.34
CA TYR A 111 -0.05 -22.05 -1.49
C TYR A 111 -0.06 -20.77 -2.31
N TYR A 112 -0.82 -19.77 -1.87
CA TYR A 112 -0.86 -18.46 -2.52
C TYR A 112 0.23 -17.57 -1.97
N LEU A 113 0.80 -16.72 -2.84
CA LEU A 113 1.79 -15.74 -2.39
C LEU A 113 1.08 -14.57 -1.69
N ASP A 114 1.67 -14.10 -0.60
CA ASP A 114 1.20 -12.90 0.09
C ASP A 114 1.55 -11.66 -0.73
N SER A 115 0.52 -10.97 -1.23
CA SER A 115 0.66 -9.76 -2.04
C SER A 115 1.35 -8.62 -1.27
N SER A 116 1.15 -8.52 0.04
CA SER A 116 1.81 -7.51 0.88
C SER A 116 3.29 -7.82 1.03
N ALA A 117 3.64 -9.09 1.17
CA ALA A 117 5.04 -9.53 1.21
C ALA A 117 5.76 -9.24 -0.12
N ILE A 118 5.10 -9.54 -1.25
CA ILE A 118 5.62 -9.21 -2.60
C ILE A 118 5.81 -7.71 -2.75
N GLN A 119 4.80 -6.90 -2.41
CA GLN A 119 4.88 -5.44 -2.55
C GLN A 119 6.00 -4.85 -1.69
N ASN A 120 6.17 -5.33 -0.46
CA ASN A 120 7.26 -4.90 0.42
C ASN A 120 8.64 -5.28 -0.14
N HIS A 121 8.79 -6.50 -0.67
CA HIS A 121 10.04 -6.92 -1.30
C HIS A 121 10.34 -6.05 -2.53
N LEU A 122 9.36 -5.87 -3.41
CA LEU A 122 9.48 -5.05 -4.61
C LEU A 122 9.81 -3.59 -4.28
N SER A 123 9.17 -3.01 -3.26
CA SER A 123 9.47 -1.66 -2.78
C SER A 123 10.92 -1.51 -2.32
N ARG A 124 11.43 -2.47 -1.53
CA ARG A 124 12.82 -2.47 -1.02
C ARG A 124 13.87 -2.55 -2.12
N GLU A 125 13.63 -3.37 -3.14
CA GLU A 125 14.61 -3.62 -4.21
C GLU A 125 14.55 -2.57 -5.33
N SER A 126 13.35 -2.07 -5.66
CA SER A 126 13.15 -1.19 -6.82
C SER A 126 13.11 0.30 -6.48
N ASN A 127 12.74 0.66 -5.25
CA ASN A 127 12.29 2.02 -4.88
C ASN A 127 11.22 2.59 -5.84
N ALA A 128 10.51 1.74 -6.58
CA ALA A 128 9.53 2.14 -7.60
C ALA A 128 8.09 2.13 -7.07
N VAL A 129 7.85 1.51 -5.91
CA VAL A 129 6.53 1.39 -5.28
C VAL A 129 6.35 2.47 -4.21
N ASN A 130 6.50 3.73 -4.61
CA ASN A 130 6.40 4.86 -3.70
C ASN A 130 4.97 5.42 -3.65
N PHE A 131 4.48 5.68 -2.45
CA PHE A 131 3.21 6.38 -2.25
C PHE A 131 3.44 7.88 -2.24
N GLU A 132 3.01 8.57 -3.29
CA GLU A 132 3.14 10.01 -3.42
C GLU A 132 2.01 10.71 -2.67
N VAL A 133 2.31 11.16 -1.45
CA VAL A 133 1.36 11.87 -0.60
C VAL A 133 0.96 13.20 -1.24
N LYS A 134 -0.33 13.37 -1.50
CA LYS A 134 -0.92 14.64 -1.98
C LYS A 134 -1.55 15.44 -0.86
N TYR A 135 -2.04 14.77 0.18
CA TYR A 135 -2.69 15.42 1.30
C TYR A 135 -2.66 14.54 2.55
N ILE A 136 -2.42 15.16 3.70
CA ILE A 136 -2.59 14.56 5.03
C ILE A 136 -3.62 15.40 5.77
N GLY A 137 -4.63 14.74 6.33
CA GLY A 137 -5.67 15.40 7.09
C GLY A 137 -6.00 14.69 8.39
N GLN A 138 -6.65 15.43 9.27
CA GLN A 138 -7.19 14.91 10.51
C GLN A 138 -8.72 15.03 10.54
N ALA A 139 -9.38 14.04 11.15
CA ALA A 139 -10.81 14.01 11.38
C ALA A 139 -11.12 13.94 12.87
N PHE A 140 -10.47 14.79 13.69
CA PHE A 140 -10.83 14.91 15.10
C PHE A 140 -12.00 15.92 15.26
N GLY A 141 -13.11 15.46 15.83
CA GLY A 141 -14.21 16.32 16.30
C GLY A 141 -13.89 16.90 17.68
N LYS A 142 -14.75 17.78 18.21
CA LYS A 142 -14.61 18.27 19.60
C LYS A 142 -14.66 17.13 20.63
N ASP A 143 -15.38 16.05 20.31
CA ASP A 143 -15.57 14.88 21.18
C ASP A 143 -15.20 13.54 20.49
N GLY A 144 -14.35 13.57 19.44
CA GLY A 144 -14.08 12.38 18.61
C GLY A 144 -15.25 11.95 17.71
N SER A 145 -16.33 12.74 17.66
CA SER A 145 -17.57 12.44 16.92
C SER A 145 -17.48 12.58 15.39
N ARG A 146 -16.34 13.00 14.84
CA ARG A 146 -16.15 13.13 13.40
C ARG A 146 -15.45 11.89 12.85
N ASN A 147 -16.08 11.26 11.86
CA ASN A 147 -15.52 10.10 11.18
C ASN A 147 -14.61 10.55 10.03
N VAL A 148 -13.47 9.86 9.84
CA VAL A 148 -12.58 10.05 8.69
C VAL A 148 -13.33 9.86 7.37
N LEU A 149 -14.26 8.90 7.29
CA LEU A 149 -15.03 8.62 6.10
C LEU A 149 -15.87 9.82 5.65
N ASP A 150 -16.57 10.48 6.59
CA ASP A 150 -17.37 11.68 6.28
C ASP A 150 -16.50 12.84 5.77
N ARG A 151 -15.28 12.98 6.31
CA ARG A 151 -14.31 13.96 5.85
C ARG A 151 -13.84 13.66 4.44
N LEU A 152 -13.47 12.40 4.16
CA LEU A 152 -12.99 11.96 2.84
C LEU A 152 -14.06 12.14 1.77
N LEU A 153 -15.32 11.78 2.05
CA LEU A 153 -16.44 11.93 1.12
C LEU A 153 -16.71 13.39 0.71
N ARG A 154 -16.46 14.33 1.63
CA ARG A 154 -16.63 15.78 1.41
C ARG A 154 -15.32 16.47 1.03
N HIS A 155 -14.23 15.73 0.84
CA HIS A 155 -12.92 16.31 0.61
C HIS A 155 -12.76 16.75 -0.84
N GLU A 156 -12.59 18.06 -1.04
CA GLU A 156 -12.48 18.67 -2.38
C GLU A 156 -11.32 18.09 -3.19
N THR A 157 -10.18 17.75 -2.58
CA THR A 157 -9.04 17.13 -3.28
C THR A 157 -9.37 15.74 -3.83
N LEU A 158 -10.13 14.92 -3.10
CA LEU A 158 -10.55 13.60 -3.57
C LEU A 158 -11.51 13.74 -4.75
N GLN A 159 -12.46 14.66 -4.64
CA GLN A 159 -13.40 14.97 -5.72
C GLN A 159 -12.67 15.51 -6.96
N LYS A 160 -11.67 16.37 -6.80
CA LYS A 160 -10.81 16.85 -7.90
C LYS A 160 -10.02 15.72 -8.55
N ILE A 161 -9.39 14.84 -7.76
CA ILE A 161 -8.68 13.66 -8.28
C ILE A 161 -9.64 12.76 -9.06
N SER A 162 -10.83 12.50 -8.54
CA SER A 162 -11.86 11.71 -9.23
C SER A 162 -12.35 12.36 -10.53
N LEU A 163 -12.29 13.69 -10.66
CA LEU A 163 -12.71 14.43 -11.85
C LEU A 163 -11.60 14.63 -12.89
N GLN A 164 -10.35 14.82 -12.44
CA GLN A 164 -9.19 15.08 -13.29
C GLN A 164 -8.53 13.80 -13.80
N GLY A 165 -8.83 12.65 -13.18
CA GLY A 165 -8.21 11.37 -13.49
C GLY A 165 -6.87 11.20 -12.78
N LEU A 166 -6.33 9.98 -12.88
CA LEU A 166 -5.01 9.64 -12.36
C LEU A 166 -3.95 9.91 -13.44
N PRO A 167 -2.72 10.31 -13.07
CA PRO A 167 -1.60 10.31 -14.00
C PRO A 167 -1.39 8.90 -14.59
N ASP A 168 -0.86 8.83 -15.82
CA ASP A 168 -0.60 7.54 -16.47
C ASP A 168 0.27 6.63 -15.58
N GLY A 169 -0.22 5.42 -15.34
CA GLY A 169 0.48 4.42 -14.52
C GLY A 169 0.23 4.52 -13.02
N TYR A 170 -0.74 5.31 -12.56
CA TYR A 170 -1.20 5.41 -11.16
C TYR A 170 -2.66 5.01 -10.99
#